data_AF-A0A8S4R259-F1
#
_entry.id   AF-A0A8S4R259-F1
#
_cell.length_a   1.000
_cell.length_b   1.000
_cell.length_c   1.000
_cell.angle_alpha   90.00
_cell.angle_beta   90.00
_cell.angle_gamma   90.00
#
_symmetry.space_group_name_H-M   'P 1'
#
loop_
_entity.id
_entity.type
_entity.pdbx_description
1 polymer ?
#
loop_
_entity_poly.entity_id
_entity_poly.type
_entity_poly.pdbx_seq_one_letter_code
_entity_poly.pdbx_strand_id
1 'polypeptide(L)'
;VYVTSESKFGTLAELVHHHSVLGDGLITQLLYPAPKRNKPTVFPLAPPDEWEIDRTDIVMKHKLGGGQYGDVYEAAWKRCNMT
;
A
#
# COMPACT_ATOMS: atom_id res chain seq x y z
N VAL A 1 1.28 -28.16 -2.25
CA VAL A 1 1.82 -27.33 -1.14
C VAL A 1 1.28 -27.84 0.18
N TYR A 2 2.03 -27.73 1.28
CA TYR A 2 1.62 -28.27 2.58
C TYR A 2 2.35 -27.59 3.76
N VAL A 3 1.78 -27.73 4.95
CA VAL A 3 2.44 -27.47 6.25
C VAL A 3 2.83 -28.78 6.90
N THR A 4 1.90 -29.74 6.97
CA THR A 4 2.09 -31.11 7.46
C THR A 4 2.14 -32.10 6.29
N SER A 5 2.90 -33.20 6.41
CA SER A 5 3.05 -34.18 5.33
C SER A 5 1.74 -34.91 4.97
N GLU A 6 0.82 -34.96 5.92
CA GLU A 6 -0.47 -35.65 5.87
C GLU A 6 -1.51 -34.86 5.07
N SER A 7 -1.38 -33.52 5.02
CA SER A 7 -2.34 -32.61 4.41
C SER A 7 -1.72 -31.82 3.25
N LYS A 8 -1.82 -32.37 2.03
CA LYS A 8 -1.28 -31.78 0.80
C LYS A 8 -2.39 -31.20 -0.08
N PHE A 9 -2.16 -29.98 -0.60
CA PHE A 9 -3.12 -29.25 -1.43
C PHE A 9 -2.56 -28.91 -2.81
N GLY A 10 -3.46 -28.75 -3.79
CA GLY A 10 -3.13 -28.42 -5.18
C GLY A 10 -2.75 -26.95 -5.35
N THR A 11 -3.37 -26.06 -4.56
CA THR A 11 -3.09 -24.62 -4.60
C THR A 11 -2.80 -24.03 -3.22
N LEU A 12 -2.18 -22.84 -3.20
CA LEU A 12 -1.99 -22.09 -1.95
C LEU A 12 -3.32 -21.64 -1.34
N ALA A 13 -4.29 -21.29 -2.17
CA ALA A 13 -5.62 -20.87 -1.71
C ALA A 13 -6.34 -21.99 -0.95
N GLU A 14 -6.28 -23.23 -1.45
CA GLU A 14 -6.83 -24.41 -0.79
C GLU A 14 -6.17 -24.67 0.58
N LEU A 15 -4.83 -24.57 0.64
CA LEU A 15 -4.10 -24.72 1.89
C LEU A 15 -4.53 -23.66 2.92
N VAL A 16 -4.60 -22.40 2.51
CA VAL A 16 -5.03 -21.30 3.40
C VAL A 16 -6.47 -21.52 3.86
N HIS A 17 -7.35 -21.98 2.97
CA HIS A 17 -8.75 -22.26 3.31
C HIS A 17 -8.86 -23.39 4.34
N HIS A 18 -8.16 -24.51 4.16
CA HIS A 18 -8.12 -25.60 5.15
C HIS A 18 -7.66 -25.10 6.52
N HIS A 19 -6.54 -24.39 6.56
CA HIS A 19 -5.98 -23.87 7.80
C HIS A 19 -6.77 -22.71 8.42
N SER A 20 -7.73 -22.12 7.70
CA SER A 20 -8.68 -21.14 8.26
C SER A 20 -9.78 -21.78 9.12
N VAL A 21 -10.06 -23.07 8.89
CA VAL A 21 -11.09 -23.84 9.61
C VAL A 21 -10.46 -24.72 10.70
N LEU A 22 -9.25 -25.25 10.48
CA LEU A 22 -8.57 -26.15 11.40
C LEU A 22 -7.07 -25.83 11.48
N GLY A 23 -6.48 -25.82 12.68
CA GLY A 23 -5.04 -25.57 12.83
C GLY A 23 -4.17 -26.61 12.11
N ASP A 24 -4.51 -27.89 12.22
CA ASP A 24 -3.88 -29.03 11.53
C ASP A 24 -2.35 -28.98 11.48
N GLY A 25 -1.73 -28.90 12.67
CA GLY A 25 -0.27 -28.76 12.85
C GLY A 25 0.19 -27.31 13.09
N LEU A 26 -0.62 -26.30 12.79
CA LEU A 26 -0.41 -24.93 13.26
C LEU A 26 -0.85 -24.76 14.71
N ILE A 27 -0.24 -23.80 15.42
CA ILE A 27 -0.63 -23.45 16.79
C ILE A 27 -2.09 -22.96 16.88
N THR A 28 -2.60 -22.32 15.82
CA THR A 28 -3.99 -21.87 15.70
C THR A 28 -4.38 -21.70 14.22
N GLN A 29 -5.66 -21.45 13.98
CA GLN A 29 -6.26 -21.23 12.66
C GLN A 29 -5.85 -19.88 12.04
N LEU A 30 -5.89 -19.81 10.71
CA LEU A 30 -5.68 -18.60 9.92
C LEU A 30 -6.98 -17.77 9.82
N LEU A 31 -7.30 -17.02 10.87
CA LEU A 31 -8.59 -16.32 10.98
C LEU A 31 -8.66 -14.97 10.25
N TYR A 32 -7.58 -14.19 10.31
CA TYR A 32 -7.60 -12.79 9.86
C TYR A 32 -6.41 -12.47 8.95
N PRO A 33 -6.64 -12.19 7.66
CA PRO A 33 -5.59 -11.67 6.78
C PRO A 33 -5.07 -10.33 7.31
N ALA A 34 -3.75 -10.17 7.37
CA ALA A 34 -3.13 -8.92 7.79
C ALA A 34 -3.49 -7.78 6.81
N PRO A 35 -3.97 -6.61 7.28
CA PRO A 35 -4.30 -5.49 6.41
C PRO A 35 -3.08 -4.96 5.65
N LYS A 36 -3.21 -4.75 4.33
CA LYS A 36 -2.19 -4.08 3.52
C LYS A 36 -2.27 -2.57 3.76
N ARG A 37 -1.46 -2.07 4.71
CA ARG A 37 -1.52 -0.67 5.18
C ARG A 37 -1.03 0.35 4.16
N ASN A 38 -0.06 -0.03 3.33
CA ASN A 38 0.60 0.88 2.42
C ASN A 38 0.19 0.57 0.99
N LYS A 39 -0.25 1.60 0.26
CA LYS A 39 -0.32 1.53 -1.19
C LYS A 39 1.12 1.44 -1.72
N PRO A 40 1.40 0.61 -2.74
CA PRO A 40 2.69 0.64 -3.41
C PRO A 40 3.00 2.06 -3.85
N THR A 41 4.25 2.49 -3.69
CA THR A 41 4.69 3.76 -4.25
C THR A 41 4.52 3.71 -5.76
N VAL A 42 3.57 4.49 -6.27
CA VAL A 42 3.45 4.74 -7.70
C VAL A 42 4.41 5.88 -7.99
N PHE A 43 5.52 5.59 -8.67
CA PHE A 43 6.23 6.65 -9.37
C PHE A 43 5.24 7.22 -10.40
N PRO A 44 4.98 8.53 -10.43
CA PRO A 44 4.10 9.09 -11.43
C PRO A 44 4.65 8.67 -12.80
N LEU A 45 3.91 7.78 -13.46
CA LEU A 45 4.16 7.32 -14.82
C LEU A 45 3.77 8.43 -15.79
N ALA A 46 4.23 9.66 -15.54
CA ALA A 46 4.28 10.65 -16.58
C ALA A 46 5.07 10.01 -17.73
N PRO A 47 4.59 10.11 -18.99
CA PRO A 47 5.42 9.83 -20.14
C PRO A 47 6.80 10.48 -19.93
N PRO A 48 7.90 9.85 -20.40
CA PRO A 48 9.21 10.46 -20.30
C PRO A 48 9.13 11.94 -20.70
N ASP A 49 9.57 12.82 -19.79
CA ASP A 49 9.65 14.28 -19.94
C ASP A 49 8.38 15.12 -19.73
N GLU A 50 7.27 14.57 -19.24
CA GLU A 50 6.07 15.36 -18.86
C GLU A 50 6.09 15.81 -17.38
N TRP A 51 7.03 16.69 -17.01
CA TRP A 51 7.17 17.20 -15.63
C TRP A 51 6.46 18.53 -15.36
N GLU A 52 6.03 19.25 -16.39
CA GLU A 52 5.44 20.58 -16.25
C GLU A 52 4.00 20.51 -15.75
N ILE A 53 3.65 21.40 -14.80
CA ILE A 53 2.31 21.52 -14.23
C ILE A 53 1.89 23.00 -14.16
N ASP A 54 0.58 23.26 -14.24
CA ASP A 54 0.06 24.61 -14.08
C ASP A 54 0.21 25.07 -12.62
N ARG A 55 0.87 26.21 -12.41
CA ARG A 55 1.10 26.78 -11.08
C ARG A 55 -0.21 27.04 -10.32
N THR A 56 -1.30 27.34 -11.02
CA THR A 56 -2.63 27.61 -10.45
C THR A 56 -3.33 26.36 -9.90
N ASP A 57 -2.83 25.16 -10.26
CA ASP A 57 -3.30 23.88 -9.72
C ASP A 57 -2.73 23.55 -8.34
N ILE A 58 -1.72 24.29 -7.89
CA ILE A 58 -1.07 24.11 -6.58
C ILE A 58 -1.58 25.15 -5.59
N VAL A 59 -2.29 24.69 -4.56
CA VAL A 59 -2.75 25.49 -3.43
C VAL A 59 -1.72 25.43 -2.31
N MET A 60 -1.00 26.54 -2.08
CA MET A 60 0.01 26.64 -1.02
C MET A 60 -0.67 26.76 0.35
N LYS A 61 -0.09 26.09 1.36
CA LYS A 61 -0.48 26.18 2.77
C LYS A 61 0.69 26.72 3.60
N HIS A 62 0.92 26.14 4.79
CA HIS A 62 1.92 26.63 5.75
C HIS A 62 3.33 26.13 5.44
N LYS A 63 4.34 26.85 5.97
CA LYS A 63 5.75 26.49 5.85
C LYS A 63 6.07 25.27 6.72
N LEU A 64 6.74 24.27 6.15
CA LEU A 64 7.10 23.04 6.87
C LEU A 64 8.38 23.23 7.70
N GLY A 65 8.42 22.59 8.88
CA GLY A 65 9.61 22.52 9.73
C GLY A 65 10.12 23.87 10.24
N GLY A 66 9.29 24.91 10.29
CA GLY A 66 9.67 26.23 10.79
C GLY A 66 10.78 26.92 9.97
N GLY A 67 10.99 26.50 8.72
CA GLY A 67 12.02 27.04 7.83
C GLY A 67 13.40 26.41 7.96
N GLN A 68 13.56 25.34 8.74
CA GLN A 68 14.81 24.56 8.78
C GLN A 68 15.19 23.98 7.39
N TYR A 69 14.20 23.83 6.50
CA TYR A 69 14.37 23.30 5.14
C TYR A 69 14.44 24.40 4.07
N GLY A 70 14.55 25.69 4.45
CA GLY A 70 14.41 26.80 3.50
C GLY A 70 12.95 27.07 3.15
N ASP A 71 12.65 27.39 1.89
CA ASP A 71 11.30 27.74 1.41
C ASP A 71 10.48 26.51 0.98
N VAL A 72 10.16 25.67 1.96
CA VAL A 72 9.35 24.45 1.78
C VAL A 72 7.97 24.61 2.41
N TYR A 73 6.93 24.36 1.62
CA TYR A 73 5.53 24.57 2.02
C TYR A 73 4.73 23.27 1.87
N GLU A 74 3.79 23.04 2.78
CA GLU A 74 2.71 22.09 2.54
C GLU A 74 1.85 22.66 1.40
N ALA A 75 1.43 21.82 0.46
CA ALA A 75 0.54 22.23 -0.63
C ALA A 75 -0.43 21.10 -1.00
N ALA A 76 -1.57 21.48 -1.56
CA ALA A 76 -2.53 20.56 -2.16
C ALA A 76 -2.52 20.73 -3.68
N TRP A 77 -2.43 19.62 -4.41
CA TRP A 77 -2.55 19.63 -5.87
C TRP A 77 -3.98 19.28 -6.26
N LYS A 78 -4.71 20.23 -6.86
CA LYS A 78 -6.12 20.07 -7.24
C LYS A 78 -6.37 18.83 -8.11
N ARG A 79 -5.48 18.51 -9.06
CA ARG A 79 -5.61 17.34 -9.95
C ARG A 79 -5.50 16.01 -9.20
N CYS A 80 -4.71 15.95 -8.14
CA CYS A 80 -4.53 14.74 -7.33
C CYS A 80 -5.54 14.64 -6.17
N ASN A 81 -6.28 15.72 -5.88
CA ASN A 81 -7.34 15.74 -4.86
C ASN A 81 -8.69 15.18 -5.35
N MET A 82 -8.76 14.60 -6.55
CA MET A 82 -9.91 13.80 -6.98
C MET A 82 -9.79 12.36 -6.43
N THR A 83 -10.01 12.21 -5.11
CA THR A 83 -10.35 10.94 -4.46
C THR A 83 -11.20 11.21 -3.23
#